data_AF-A0A7W1YTI2-F1
#
_entry.id   AF-A0A7W1YTI2-F1
#
_cell.length_a   1.000
_cell.length_b   1.000
_cell.length_c   1.000
_cell.angle_alpha   90.00
_cell.angle_beta   90.00
_cell.angle_gamma   90.00
#
_symmetry.space_group_name_H-M   'P 1'
#
loop_
_entity.id
_entity.type
_entity.pdbx_description
1 polymer ?
#
loop_
_entity_poly.entity_id
_entity_poly.type
_entity_poly.pdbx_seq_one_letter_code
_entity_poly.pdbx_strand_id
1 'polypeptide(L)'
;PVRWDRIYADAGRALDAQYPARLYAMRYQGIDTVAHTFLRYAQPHLFGDTVRAEVEQYGAVLDRYYAYIDGEIAREMATLKAGDLLLVVSGFGMQAETLPKRALARLLGEPALSGTHERAPDGFLLAYGSHVAPGTLPRGSIVDLAPTALYYLGLPIARDMDGYARTDLFTTAFTSARPVTYIRSYE
;
A
#
# COMPACT_ATOMS: atom_id res chain seq x y z
N PRO A 1 -2.74 13.46 -10.26
CA PRO A 1 -2.67 12.20 -9.46
C PRO A 1 -4.07 11.64 -9.11
N VAL A 2 -4.87 12.33 -8.28
CA VAL A 2 -6.18 11.81 -7.79
C VAL A 2 -7.17 11.46 -8.89
N ARG A 3 -7.17 12.20 -10.01
CA ARG A 3 -8.03 11.90 -11.16
C ARG A 3 -7.80 10.50 -11.72
N TRP A 4 -6.53 10.10 -11.87
CA TRP A 4 -6.18 8.78 -12.42
C TRP A 4 -6.53 7.68 -11.44
N ASP A 5 -6.18 7.85 -10.17
CA ASP A 5 -6.56 6.90 -9.11
C ASP A 5 -8.07 6.66 -9.07
N ARG A 6 -8.90 7.71 -9.22
CA ARG A 6 -10.37 7.56 -9.31
C ARG A 6 -10.81 6.78 -10.53
N ILE A 7 -10.27 7.11 -11.71
CA ILE A 7 -10.62 6.41 -12.95
C ILE A 7 -10.28 4.92 -12.83
N TYR A 8 -9.11 4.58 -12.30
CA TYR A 8 -8.73 3.18 -12.10
C TYR A 8 -9.59 2.49 -11.06
N ALA A 9 -9.84 3.13 -9.91
CA ALA A 9 -10.72 2.60 -8.86
C ALA A 9 -12.13 2.29 -9.41
N ASP A 10 -12.72 3.23 -10.13
CA ASP A 10 -14.06 3.08 -10.71
C ASP A 10 -14.08 2.00 -11.80
N ALA A 11 -13.08 1.97 -12.69
CA ALA A 11 -12.96 0.93 -13.71
C ALA A 11 -12.76 -0.46 -13.09
N GLY A 12 -11.93 -0.56 -12.04
CA GLY A 12 -11.68 -1.82 -11.33
C GLY A 12 -12.94 -2.37 -10.69
N ARG A 13 -13.72 -1.52 -10.00
CA ARG A 13 -15.01 -1.92 -9.42
C ARG A 13 -16.04 -2.32 -10.48
N ALA A 14 -16.09 -1.60 -11.60
CA ALA A 14 -16.99 -1.95 -12.71
C ALA A 14 -16.62 -3.32 -13.31
N LEU A 15 -15.33 -3.60 -13.47
CA LEU A 15 -14.84 -4.88 -13.95
C LEU A 15 -15.11 -6.01 -12.96
N ASP A 16 -14.88 -5.82 -11.66
CA ASP A 16 -15.15 -6.84 -10.64
C ASP A 16 -16.66 -7.16 -10.54
N ALA A 17 -17.52 -6.14 -10.64
CA ALA A 17 -18.97 -6.34 -10.67
C ALA A 17 -19.44 -7.14 -11.91
N GLN A 18 -18.77 -6.97 -13.05
CA GLN A 18 -19.10 -7.67 -14.30
C GLN A 18 -18.47 -9.07 -14.38
N TYR A 19 -17.27 -9.22 -13.82
CA TYR A 19 -16.43 -10.40 -13.90
C TYR A 19 -15.87 -10.71 -12.51
N PRO A 20 -16.68 -11.30 -11.61
CA PRO A 20 -16.27 -11.52 -10.22
C PRO A 20 -15.04 -12.41 -10.16
N ALA A 21 -13.91 -11.82 -9.75
CA ALA A 21 -12.64 -12.50 -9.68
C ALA A 21 -12.43 -13.14 -8.30
N ARG A 22 -11.64 -14.22 -8.24
CA ARG A 22 -11.18 -14.78 -6.96
C ARG A 22 -10.12 -13.91 -6.29
N LEU A 23 -9.50 -13.00 -7.05
CA LEU A 23 -8.52 -12.02 -6.61
C LEU A 23 -8.75 -10.73 -7.40
N TYR A 24 -9.00 -9.63 -6.69
CA TYR A 24 -9.04 -8.28 -7.24
C TYR A 24 -7.95 -7.45 -6.54
N ALA A 25 -7.22 -6.64 -7.30
CA ALA A 25 -6.16 -5.80 -6.77
C ALA A 25 -6.19 -4.41 -7.43
N MET A 26 -6.10 -3.38 -6.61
CA MET A 26 -6.07 -1.98 -7.04
C MET A 26 -4.80 -1.30 -6.51
N ARG A 27 -4.15 -0.50 -7.36
CA ARG A 27 -2.96 0.27 -6.99
C ARG A 27 -3.28 1.76 -7.07
N TYR A 28 -3.08 2.46 -5.96
CA TYR A 28 -3.18 3.92 -5.87
C TYR A 28 -1.80 4.53 -6.00
N GLN A 29 -1.43 4.97 -7.20
CA GLN A 29 -0.11 5.54 -7.44
C GLN A 29 -0.02 7.00 -7.01
N GLY A 30 -1.12 7.74 -7.02
CA GLY A 30 -1.03 9.18 -6.85
C GLY A 30 -0.62 9.66 -5.46
N ILE A 31 -0.79 8.83 -4.41
CA ILE A 31 -0.29 9.14 -3.05
C ILE A 31 1.22 9.30 -3.04
N ASP A 32 1.94 8.50 -3.83
CA ASP A 32 3.39 8.52 -3.96
C ASP A 32 3.89 9.86 -4.53
N THR A 33 3.30 10.27 -5.66
CA THR A 33 3.59 11.55 -6.31
C THR A 33 3.28 12.74 -5.41
N VAL A 34 2.15 12.67 -4.69
CA VAL A 34 1.73 13.73 -3.77
C VAL A 34 2.65 13.79 -2.56
N ALA A 35 3.05 12.66 -1.98
CA ALA A 35 3.98 12.60 -0.87
C ALA A 35 5.36 13.15 -1.27
N HIS A 36 5.90 12.79 -2.44
CA HIS A 36 7.15 13.38 -2.94
C HIS A 36 7.09 14.91 -3.04
N THR A 37 5.97 15.47 -3.47
CA THR A 37 5.86 16.91 -3.75
C THR A 37 5.47 17.74 -2.51
N PHE A 38 4.53 17.24 -1.72
CA PHE A 38 3.82 18.03 -0.71
C PHE A 38 4.22 17.71 0.74
N LEU A 39 5.08 16.71 0.98
CA LEU A 39 5.54 16.37 2.33
C LEU A 39 6.10 17.60 3.07
N ARG A 40 6.83 18.48 2.38
CA ARG A 40 7.36 19.71 3.00
C ARG A 40 6.31 20.62 3.61
N TYR A 41 5.12 20.68 3.03
CA TYR A 41 4.06 21.55 3.54
C TYR A 41 3.20 20.86 4.59
N ALA A 42 3.04 19.54 4.48
CA ALA A 42 2.35 18.74 5.48
C ALA A 42 3.16 18.64 6.78
N GLN A 43 4.49 18.61 6.69
CA GLN A 43 5.40 18.50 7.82
C GLN A 43 6.51 19.57 7.76
N PRO A 44 6.17 20.86 7.89
CA PRO A 44 7.11 21.97 7.69
C PRO A 44 8.27 21.97 8.69
N HIS A 45 8.05 21.39 9.88
CA HIS A 45 9.05 21.23 10.93
C HIS A 45 10.26 20.37 10.50
N LEU A 46 10.15 19.58 9.43
CA LEU A 46 11.25 18.75 8.91
C LEU A 46 12.17 19.48 7.92
N PHE A 47 11.75 20.62 7.35
CA PHE A 47 12.43 21.21 6.19
C PHE A 47 13.07 22.58 6.45
N GLY A 48 12.59 23.32 7.45
CA GLY A 48 13.17 24.60 7.88
C GLY A 48 13.11 25.76 6.87
N ASP A 49 12.75 25.50 5.61
CA ASP A 49 12.74 26.45 4.49
C ASP A 49 11.34 26.66 3.88
N THR A 50 10.28 26.55 4.68
CA THR A 50 8.89 26.74 4.22
C THR A 50 8.36 28.13 4.59
N VAL A 51 7.63 28.75 3.66
CA VAL A 51 6.97 30.04 3.89
C VAL A 51 5.52 29.82 4.32
N ARG A 52 5.03 30.61 5.27
CA ARG A 52 3.68 30.48 5.85
C ARG A 52 2.57 30.42 4.79
N ALA A 53 2.62 31.27 3.78
CA ALA A 53 1.61 31.30 2.71
C ALA A 53 1.53 29.98 1.93
N GLU A 54 2.67 29.31 1.67
CA GLU A 54 2.69 28.01 0.99
C GLU A 54 2.13 26.91 1.90
N VAL A 55 2.41 26.95 3.20
CA VAL A 55 1.86 25.99 4.17
C VAL A 55 0.34 26.14 4.28
N GLU A 56 -0.16 27.38 4.35
CA GLU A 56 -1.61 27.66 4.36
C GLU A 56 -2.28 27.16 3.08
N GLN A 57 -1.62 27.29 1.92
CA GLN A 57 -2.17 26.86 0.64
C GLN A 57 -2.09 25.34 0.42
N TYR A 58 -0.99 24.70 0.80
CA TYR A 58 -0.65 23.33 0.38
C TYR A 58 -0.55 22.32 1.52
N GLY A 59 -0.53 22.75 2.77
CA GLY A 59 -0.31 21.86 3.93
C GLY A 59 -1.35 20.73 4.04
N ALA A 60 -2.59 21.00 3.65
CA ALA A 60 -3.66 20.01 3.69
C ALA A 60 -3.67 19.02 2.49
N VAL A 61 -2.82 19.20 1.48
CA VAL A 61 -2.90 18.40 0.24
C VAL A 61 -2.60 16.92 0.51
N LEU A 62 -1.55 16.62 1.27
CA LEU A 62 -1.17 15.24 1.59
C LEU A 62 -2.23 14.56 2.46
N ASP A 63 -2.69 15.24 3.52
CA ASP A 63 -3.72 14.71 4.42
C ASP A 63 -5.04 14.44 3.71
N ARG A 64 -5.46 15.34 2.81
CA ARG A 64 -6.64 15.12 1.96
C ARG A 64 -6.48 13.92 1.02
N TYR A 65 -5.25 13.63 0.59
CA TYR A 65 -4.99 12.44 -0.21
C TYR A 65 -5.09 11.17 0.63
N TYR A 66 -4.54 11.16 1.84
CA TYR A 66 -4.74 10.05 2.78
C TYR A 66 -6.22 9.84 3.10
N ALA A 67 -6.98 10.91 3.35
CA ALA A 67 -8.43 10.83 3.56
C ALA A 67 -9.17 10.26 2.33
N TYR A 68 -8.70 10.56 1.12
CA TYR A 68 -9.22 9.94 -0.10
C TYR A 68 -8.95 8.43 -0.14
N ILE A 69 -7.71 8.00 0.15
CA ILE A 69 -7.36 6.57 0.21
C ILE A 69 -8.15 5.84 1.30
N ASP A 70 -8.29 6.43 2.48
CA ASP A 70 -9.12 5.90 3.56
C ASP A 70 -10.57 5.71 3.12
N GLY A 71 -11.13 6.69 2.41
CA GLY A 71 -12.46 6.59 1.80
C GLY A 71 -12.57 5.45 0.77
N GLU A 72 -11.55 5.21 -0.05
CA GLU A 72 -11.53 4.08 -0.98
C GLU A 72 -11.43 2.73 -0.23
N ILE A 73 -10.61 2.64 0.82
CA ILE A 73 -10.54 1.44 1.68
C ILE A 73 -11.91 1.16 2.30
N ALA A 74 -12.58 2.19 2.83
CA ALA A 74 -13.92 2.04 3.42
C ALA A 74 -14.97 1.55 2.41
N ARG A 75 -14.88 1.99 1.15
CA ARG A 75 -15.76 1.49 0.08
C ARG A 75 -15.53 0.01 -0.19
N GLU A 76 -14.28 -0.43 -0.30
CA GLU A 76 -13.97 -1.85 -0.50
C GLU A 76 -14.36 -2.69 0.73
N MET A 77 -14.15 -2.18 1.93
CA MET A 77 -14.60 -2.86 3.16
C MET A 77 -16.12 -3.08 3.19
N ALA A 78 -16.91 -2.15 2.63
CA ALA A 78 -18.36 -2.24 2.61
C ALA A 78 -18.91 -3.32 1.65
N THR A 79 -18.11 -3.84 0.73
CA THR A 79 -18.51 -4.88 -0.22
C THR A 79 -18.12 -6.29 0.22
N LEU A 80 -17.25 -6.41 1.24
CA LEU A 80 -16.75 -7.68 1.73
C LEU A 80 -17.87 -8.58 2.28
N LYS A 81 -17.82 -9.85 1.91
CA LYS A 81 -18.69 -10.92 2.39
C LYS A 81 -17.97 -11.76 3.45
N ALA A 82 -18.75 -12.56 4.16
CA ALA A 82 -18.18 -13.55 5.06
C ALA A 82 -17.25 -14.50 4.30
N GLY A 83 -16.02 -14.64 4.78
CA GLY A 83 -15.01 -15.45 4.12
C GLY A 83 -14.16 -14.70 3.09
N ASP A 84 -14.33 -13.39 2.90
CA ASP A 84 -13.41 -12.56 2.10
C ASP A 84 -12.19 -12.10 2.92
N LEU A 85 -11.14 -11.66 2.22
CA LEU A 85 -9.91 -11.11 2.78
C LEU A 85 -9.56 -9.80 2.06
N LEU A 86 -9.43 -8.74 2.85
CA LEU A 86 -8.86 -7.47 2.40
C LEU A 86 -7.42 -7.36 2.91
N LEU A 87 -6.50 -7.09 1.98
CA LEU A 87 -5.12 -6.73 2.29
C LEU A 87 -4.88 -5.28 1.83
N VAL A 88 -4.41 -4.42 2.74
CA VAL A 88 -3.95 -3.06 2.41
C VAL A 88 -2.44 -3.04 2.58
N VAL A 89 -1.74 -2.76 1.49
CA VAL A 89 -0.28 -2.92 1.40
C VAL A 89 0.37 -1.62 0.96
N SER A 90 1.44 -1.23 1.64
CA SER A 90 2.45 -0.33 1.11
C SER A 90 3.81 -1.02 1.11
N GLY A 91 4.56 -0.92 0.01
CA GLY A 91 5.91 -1.52 -0.08
C GLY A 91 7.00 -0.71 0.64
N PHE A 92 6.77 0.58 0.87
CA PHE A 92 7.73 1.50 1.48
C PHE A 92 7.01 2.68 2.13
N GLY A 93 7.68 3.35 3.06
CA GLY A 93 7.25 4.62 3.62
C GLY A 93 7.78 5.82 2.82
N MET A 94 7.70 7.00 3.42
CA MET A 94 8.24 8.24 2.88
C MET A 94 8.99 8.99 3.98
N GLN A 95 10.07 9.68 3.63
CA GLN A 95 10.79 10.58 4.53
C GLN A 95 11.17 11.90 3.85
N ALA A 96 11.61 12.88 4.65
CA ALA A 96 12.13 14.15 4.13
C ALA A 96 13.42 13.96 3.31
N GLU A 97 13.46 14.61 2.15
CA GLU A 97 14.67 14.73 1.33
C GLU A 97 15.67 15.69 1.97
N THR A 98 16.94 15.36 1.81
CA THR A 98 18.08 16.08 2.36
C THR A 98 18.25 17.46 1.74
N LEU A 99 18.66 18.44 2.56
CA LEU A 99 18.93 19.81 2.10
C LEU A 99 19.93 19.87 0.92
N PRO A 100 21.07 19.14 0.92
CA PRO A 100 22.01 19.18 -0.20
C PRO A 100 21.39 18.72 -1.53
N LYS A 101 20.60 17.63 -1.52
CA LYS A 101 19.91 17.13 -2.72
C LYS A 101 18.86 18.11 -3.21
N ARG A 102 18.07 18.69 -2.31
CA ARG A 102 17.09 19.73 -2.67
C ARG A 102 17.74 20.97 -3.28
N ALA A 103 18.89 21.40 -2.73
CA ALA A 103 19.63 22.54 -3.25
C ALA A 103 20.22 22.25 -4.65
N LEU A 104 20.78 21.05 -4.85
CA LEU A 104 21.30 20.61 -6.15
C LEU A 104 20.18 20.53 -7.19
N ALA A 105 19.03 19.93 -6.86
CA ALA A 105 17.88 19.87 -7.77
C ALA A 105 17.42 21.27 -8.21
N ARG A 106 17.34 22.22 -7.25
CA ARG A 106 17.02 23.63 -7.55
C ARG A 106 18.06 24.28 -8.48
N LEU A 107 19.35 24.02 -8.28
CA LEU A 107 20.44 24.53 -9.12
C LEU A 107 20.35 24.00 -10.55
N LEU A 108 19.96 22.73 -10.71
CA LEU A 108 19.82 22.05 -11.99
C LEU A 108 18.47 22.32 -12.68
N GLY A 109 17.56 23.06 -12.05
CA GLY A 109 16.22 23.31 -12.57
C GLY A 109 15.31 22.08 -12.53
N GLU A 110 15.67 21.06 -11.75
CA GLU A 110 14.89 19.85 -11.56
C GLU A 110 13.78 20.06 -10.51
N PRO A 111 12.70 19.25 -10.54
CA PRO A 111 11.69 19.25 -9.49
C PRO A 111 12.33 18.99 -8.12
N ALA A 112 12.29 19.99 -7.24
CA ALA A 112 12.83 19.87 -5.88
C ALA A 112 11.88 19.06 -4.99
N LEU A 113 11.87 17.73 -5.18
CA LEU A 113 11.09 16.81 -4.39
C LEU A 113 11.42 16.96 -2.89
N SER A 114 10.39 16.89 -2.07
CA SER A 114 10.48 16.98 -0.61
C SER A 114 10.44 15.62 0.08
N GLY A 115 9.79 14.64 -0.52
CA GLY A 115 9.79 13.26 -0.06
C GLY A 115 10.83 12.41 -0.80
N THR A 116 11.36 11.39 -0.13
CA THR A 116 12.19 10.34 -0.73
C THR A 116 11.95 8.98 -0.07
N HIS A 117 12.26 7.90 -0.78
CA HIS A 117 12.22 6.53 -0.27
C HIS A 117 13.58 6.01 0.21
N GLU A 118 14.69 6.69 -0.13
CA GLU A 118 16.04 6.12 0.01
C GLU A 118 16.42 5.65 1.42
N ARG A 119 15.91 6.32 2.46
CA ARG A 119 16.07 5.90 3.87
C ARG A 119 14.73 5.92 4.60
N ALA A 120 13.64 5.86 3.82
CA ALA A 120 12.30 5.86 4.38
C ALA A 120 12.09 4.62 5.26
N PRO A 121 11.16 4.68 6.23
CA PRO A 121 10.77 3.51 6.98
C PRO A 121 10.17 2.44 6.04
N ASP A 122 10.08 1.23 6.55
CA ASP A 122 9.38 0.15 5.86
C ASP A 122 7.94 0.54 5.53
N GLY A 123 7.40 -0.13 4.52
CA GLY A 123 5.97 -0.13 4.26
C GLY A 123 5.19 -0.87 5.34
N PHE A 124 3.94 -1.21 5.03
CA PHE A 124 3.06 -1.90 5.97
C PHE A 124 2.14 -2.89 5.26
N LEU A 125 1.61 -3.81 6.04
CA LEU A 125 0.51 -4.70 5.68
C LEU A 125 -0.57 -4.56 6.75
N LEU A 126 -1.78 -4.25 6.33
CA LEU A 126 -2.99 -4.43 7.13
C LEU A 126 -3.80 -5.55 6.50
N ALA A 127 -4.41 -6.40 7.32
CA ALA A 127 -5.29 -7.45 6.87
C ALA A 127 -6.60 -7.43 7.65
N TYR A 128 -7.69 -7.68 6.95
CA TYR A 128 -9.03 -7.69 7.51
C TYR A 128 -9.87 -8.80 6.88
N GLY A 129 -10.58 -9.57 7.70
CA GLY A 129 -11.44 -10.66 7.25
C GLY A 129 -11.75 -11.65 8.38
N SER A 130 -12.76 -12.50 8.19
CA SER A 130 -13.24 -13.45 9.21
C SER A 130 -12.20 -14.51 9.61
N HIS A 131 -11.19 -14.73 8.77
CA HIS A 131 -10.13 -15.72 8.99
C HIS A 131 -8.82 -15.09 9.45
N VAL A 132 -8.74 -13.75 9.53
CA VAL A 132 -7.54 -13.03 9.98
C VAL A 132 -7.44 -13.09 11.50
N ALA A 133 -6.26 -13.42 12.02
CA ALA A 133 -6.01 -13.40 13.44
C ALA A 133 -5.89 -11.94 13.95
N PRO A 134 -6.56 -11.56 15.05
CA PRO A 134 -6.40 -10.24 15.62
C PRO A 134 -5.00 -10.08 16.22
N GLY A 135 -4.34 -8.96 15.93
CA GLY A 135 -3.07 -8.62 16.56
C GLY A 135 -2.08 -7.93 15.61
N THR A 136 -0.85 -7.79 16.10
CA THR A 136 0.28 -7.27 15.33
C THR A 136 1.15 -8.42 14.89
N LEU A 137 1.56 -8.40 13.62
CA LEU A 137 2.47 -9.41 13.06
C LEU A 137 3.92 -8.95 13.13
N PRO A 138 4.88 -9.88 13.22
CA PRO A 138 6.28 -9.54 13.02
C PRO A 138 6.50 -9.05 11.59
N ARG A 139 7.54 -8.21 11.42
CA ARG A 139 7.97 -7.69 10.13
C ARG A 139 8.11 -8.83 9.11
N GLY A 140 7.48 -8.65 7.95
CA GLY A 140 7.54 -9.58 6.82
C GLY A 140 8.29 -9.03 5.63
N SER A 141 8.43 -9.86 4.60
CA SER A 141 8.96 -9.45 3.30
C SER A 141 7.82 -9.18 2.31
N ILE A 142 8.02 -8.25 1.38
CA ILE A 142 7.03 -7.99 0.32
C ILE A 142 6.80 -9.21 -0.58
N VAL A 143 7.81 -10.06 -0.75
CA VAL A 143 7.70 -11.29 -1.54
C VAL A 143 6.84 -12.36 -0.87
N ASP A 144 6.48 -12.18 0.41
CA ASP A 144 5.58 -13.09 1.12
C ASP A 144 4.10 -12.88 0.72
N LEU A 145 3.75 -11.76 0.08
CA LEU A 145 2.35 -11.43 -0.24
C LEU A 145 1.73 -12.40 -1.24
N ALA A 146 2.43 -12.69 -2.34
CA ALA A 146 1.95 -13.62 -3.35
C ALA A 146 1.72 -15.04 -2.79
N PRO A 147 2.68 -15.70 -2.11
CA PRO A 147 2.44 -17.01 -1.52
C PRO A 147 1.36 -16.99 -0.43
N THR A 148 1.21 -15.89 0.32
CA THR A 148 0.12 -15.73 1.30
C THR A 148 -1.25 -15.68 0.62
N ALA A 149 -1.38 -14.94 -0.48
CA ALA A 149 -2.62 -14.89 -1.26
C ALA A 149 -2.95 -16.25 -1.89
N LEU A 150 -1.96 -16.96 -2.44
CA LEU A 150 -2.15 -18.31 -2.97
C LEU A 150 -2.63 -19.28 -1.89
N TYR A 151 -1.97 -19.27 -0.73
CA TYR A 151 -2.37 -20.08 0.43
C TYR A 151 -3.82 -19.81 0.84
N TYR A 152 -4.21 -18.54 0.95
CA TYR A 152 -5.57 -18.15 1.29
C TYR A 152 -6.60 -18.68 0.26
N LEU A 153 -6.24 -18.63 -1.02
CA LEU A 153 -7.03 -19.14 -2.14
C LEU A 153 -7.01 -20.68 -2.26
N GLY A 154 -6.28 -21.39 -1.39
CA GLY A 154 -6.13 -22.84 -1.46
C GLY A 154 -5.36 -23.32 -2.69
N LEU A 155 -4.54 -22.45 -3.27
CA LEU A 155 -3.66 -22.76 -4.39
C LEU A 155 -2.27 -23.16 -3.87
N PRO A 156 -1.55 -24.05 -4.58
CA PRO A 156 -0.23 -24.46 -4.16
C PRO A 156 0.79 -23.32 -4.29
N ILE A 157 1.78 -23.30 -3.41
CA ILE A 157 2.88 -22.35 -3.47
C ILE A 157 3.99 -22.96 -4.32
N ALA A 158 4.54 -22.21 -5.27
CA ALA A 158 5.66 -22.69 -6.05
C ALA A 158 6.96 -22.61 -5.24
N ARG A 159 7.80 -23.66 -5.34
CA ARG A 159 9.03 -23.79 -4.54
C ARG A 159 10.14 -22.82 -4.95
N ASP A 160 10.03 -22.25 -6.14
CA ASP A 160 10.91 -21.24 -6.70
C ASP A 160 10.47 -19.80 -6.39
N MET A 161 9.37 -19.60 -5.63
CA MET A 161 9.02 -18.28 -5.11
C MET A 161 10.02 -17.82 -4.03
N ASP A 162 10.39 -16.54 -4.07
CA ASP A 162 11.33 -15.95 -3.10
C ASP A 162 10.78 -15.90 -1.66
N GLY A 163 9.45 -15.81 -1.50
CA GLY A 163 8.76 -15.70 -0.22
C GLY A 163 8.02 -16.96 0.21
N TYR A 164 7.41 -16.90 1.39
CA TYR A 164 6.58 -17.98 1.94
C TYR A 164 5.22 -17.47 2.42
N ALA A 165 4.23 -18.38 2.56
CA ALA A 165 2.92 -17.99 3.07
C ALA A 165 2.99 -17.61 4.55
N ARG A 166 2.55 -16.39 4.86
CA ARG A 166 2.33 -15.88 6.22
C ARG A 166 1.07 -16.50 6.82
N THR A 167 1.17 -17.78 7.18
CA THR A 167 0.07 -18.51 7.83
C THR A 167 -0.28 -17.94 9.21
N ASP A 168 0.67 -17.25 9.85
CA ASP A 168 0.50 -16.49 11.08
C ASP A 168 -0.46 -15.28 10.94
N LEU A 169 -0.76 -14.86 9.71
CA LEU A 169 -1.83 -13.88 9.41
C LEU A 169 -3.23 -14.40 9.78
N PHE A 170 -3.40 -15.73 9.80
CA PHE A 170 -4.72 -16.36 9.88
C PHE A 170 -4.94 -17.06 11.23
N THR A 171 -6.21 -17.18 11.60
CA THR A 171 -6.64 -17.91 12.80
C THR A 171 -6.21 -19.38 12.75
N THR A 172 -5.93 -19.98 13.91
CA THR A 172 -5.60 -21.41 14.02
C THR A 172 -6.69 -22.31 13.42
N ALA A 173 -7.96 -21.93 13.54
CA ALA A 173 -9.08 -22.67 12.95
C ALA A 173 -8.99 -22.71 11.42
N PHE A 174 -8.57 -21.61 10.79
CA PHE A 174 -8.38 -21.55 9.35
C PHE A 174 -7.19 -22.41 8.90
N THR A 175 -6.05 -22.28 9.59
CA THR A 175 -4.81 -22.95 9.17
C THR A 175 -4.81 -24.45 9.43
N SER A 176 -5.44 -24.91 10.51
CA SER A 176 -5.52 -26.34 10.84
C SER A 176 -6.29 -27.16 9.80
N ALA A 177 -7.26 -26.55 9.13
CA ALA A 177 -8.06 -27.19 8.08
C ALA A 177 -7.43 -27.09 6.68
N ARG A 178 -6.34 -26.32 6.53
CA ARG A 178 -5.75 -25.95 5.23
C ARG A 178 -4.23 -26.10 5.28
N PRO A 179 -3.69 -27.29 5.03
CA PRO A 179 -2.24 -27.45 4.93
C PRO A 179 -1.70 -26.67 3.74
N VAL A 180 -0.49 -26.13 3.88
CA VAL A 180 0.23 -25.50 2.76
C VAL A 180 0.59 -26.60 1.76
N THR A 181 0.21 -26.41 0.51
CA THR A 181 0.56 -27.30 -0.60
C THR A 181 1.61 -26.65 -1.48
N TYR A 182 2.44 -27.46 -2.14
CA TYR A 182 3.54 -26.97 -2.96
C TYR A 182 3.54 -27.60 -4.34
N ILE A 183 3.92 -26.82 -5.34
CA ILE A 183 4.30 -27.29 -6.69
C ILE A 183 5.75 -26.90 -6.99
N ARG A 184 6.31 -27.44 -8.08
CA ARG A 184 7.69 -27.10 -8.47
C ARG A 184 7.80 -25.63 -8.90
N SER A 185 7.00 -25.22 -9.88
CA SER A 185 6.98 -23.90 -10.50
C SER A 185 5.61 -23.64 -11.14
N TYR A 186 5.27 -22.38 -11.38
CA TYR A 186 4.10 -21.94 -12.16
C TYR A 186 4.43 -21.65 -13.64
N GLU A 187 5.70 -21.73 -14.01
CA GLU A 187 6.17 -21.57 -15.41
C GLU A 187 5.93 -22.81 -16.27
#